data_AF-A0A949PIU6-F1
#
_entry.id   AF-A0A949PIU6-F1
#
_cell.length_a   1.000
_cell.length_b   1.000
_cell.length_c   1.000
_cell.angle_alpha   90.00
_cell.angle_beta   90.00
_cell.angle_gamma   90.00
#
_symmetry.space_group_name_H-M   'P 1'
#
loop_
_entity.id
_entity.type
_entity.pdbx_description
1 polymer ?
#
loop_
_entity_poly.entity_id
_entity_poly.type
_entity_poly.pdbx_seq_one_letter_code
_entity_poly.pdbx_strand_id
1 'polypeptide(L)' 'MPQKNLDNPDLFPLLNRIADALDRMAPEAKKAPLLDQAEAFSWDASSVQLVPVPKVARVD' A
#
# COMPACT_ATOMS: atom_id res chain seq x y z
N MET A 1 -24.04 -19.03 -14.96
CA MET A 1 -22.66 -18.68 -14.61
C MET A 1 -22.09 -17.82 -15.73
N PRO A 2 -21.76 -16.54 -15.53
CA PRO A 2 -21.09 -15.77 -16.58
C PRO A 2 -19.72 -16.41 -16.84
N GLN A 3 -19.46 -16.82 -18.08
CA GLN A 3 -18.16 -17.34 -18.47
C GLN A 3 -17.14 -16.21 -18.38
N LYS A 4 -16.12 -16.38 -17.54
CA LYS A 4 -14.97 -15.47 -17.46
C LYS A 4 -14.15 -15.66 -18.74
N ASN A 5 -14.47 -14.90 -19.77
CA ASN A 5 -13.86 -15.01 -21.09
C ASN A 5 -12.49 -14.31 -21.10
N LEU A 6 -11.47 -15.02 -20.59
CA LEU A 6 -10.07 -14.57 -20.56
C LEU A 6 -9.40 -14.66 -21.94
N ASP A 7 -10.04 -15.33 -22.90
CA ASP A 7 -9.49 -15.57 -24.25
C ASP A 7 -9.86 -14.46 -25.25
N ASN A 8 -10.54 -13.41 -24.79
CA ASN A 8 -10.88 -12.26 -25.62
C ASN A 8 -9.62 -11.44 -25.96
N PRO A 9 -9.23 -11.30 -27.24
CA PRO A 9 -8.06 -10.52 -27.64
C PRO A 9 -8.14 -9.03 -27.24
N ASP A 10 -9.36 -8.51 -27.03
CA ASP A 10 -9.58 -7.12 -26.61
C ASP A 10 -9.41 -6.90 -25.09
N LEU A 11 -9.30 -7.99 -24.31
CA LEU A 11 -9.17 -7.91 -22.86
C LEU A 11 -7.87 -7.22 -22.44
N PHE A 12 -6.75 -7.54 -23.10
CA PHE A 12 -5.45 -6.95 -22.75
C PHE A 12 -5.39 -5.43 -23.02
N PRO A 13 -5.80 -4.93 -24.21
CA PRO A 13 -5.94 -3.49 -24.44
C PRO A 13 -6.87 -2.78 -23.43
N LEU A 14 -7.98 -3.43 -23.04
CA LEU A 14 -8.91 -2.87 -22.05
C LEU A 14 -8.26 -2.76 -20.66
N LEU A 15 -7.58 -3.81 -20.21
CA LEU A 15 -6.86 -3.82 -18.93
C LEU A 15 -5.76 -2.76 -18.89
N ASN A 16 -5.03 -2.54 -19.98
CA ASN A 16 -4.03 -1.47 -20.05
C ASN A 16 -4.65 -0.09 -19.89
N ARG A 17 -5.79 0.18 -20.54
CA ARG A 17 -6.49 1.47 -20.35
C ARG A 17 -6.97 1.67 -18.91
N ILE A 18 -7.40 0.60 -18.26
CA ILE A 18 -7.78 0.65 -16.84
C ILE A 18 -6.56 0.95 -15.98
N ALA A 19 -5.44 0.25 -16.21
CA ALA A 19 -4.18 0.51 -15.50
C ALA A 19 -3.73 1.97 -15.67
N ASP A 20 -3.71 2.48 -16.91
CA ASP A 20 -3.35 3.87 -17.20
C ASP A 20 -4.27 4.87 -16.49
N ALA A 21 -5.57 4.59 -16.42
CA ALA A 21 -6.52 5.46 -15.74
C ALA A 21 -6.31 5.44 -14.21
N LEU A 22 -6.06 4.26 -13.65
CA LEU A 22 -5.77 4.09 -12.22
C LEU A 22 -4.47 4.78 -11.83
N ASP A 23 -3.42 4.66 -12.64
CA ASP A 23 -2.12 5.29 -12.39
C ASP A 23 -2.24 6.83 -12.37
N ARG A 24 -3.04 7.41 -13.26
CA ARG A 24 -3.32 8.86 -13.25
C ARG A 24 -4.11 9.32 -12.02
N MET A 25 -4.93 8.44 -11.46
CA MET A 25 -5.73 8.69 -10.26
C MET A 25 -4.99 8.33 -8.97
N ALA A 26 -3.78 7.77 -9.07
CA ALA A 26 -3.04 7.31 -7.91
C ALA A 26 -2.71 8.51 -6.99
N PRO A 27 -2.98 8.40 -5.68
CA PRO A 27 -2.55 9.42 -4.73
C PRO A 27 -1.02 9.44 -4.64
N GLU A 28 -0.46 10.54 -4.12
CA GLU A 28 0.97 10.60 -3.84
C GLU A 28 1.41 9.40 -2.98
N ALA A 29 2.51 8.77 -3.39
CA ALA A 29 3.09 7.66 -2.65
C ALA A 29 3.46 8.14 -1.23
N LYS A 30 2.87 7.51 -0.21
CA LYS A 30 3.26 7.78 1.17
C LYS A 30 4.74 7.43 1.34
N LYS A 31 5.52 8.33 1.93
CA LYS A 31 6.90 8.03 2.32
C LYS A 31 6.91 6.83 3.26
N ALA A 32 7.75 5.85 2.96
CA ALA A 32 7.97 4.73 3.86
C ALA A 32 8.51 5.25 5.21
N PRO A 33 8.04 4.71 6.35
CA PRO A 33 8.60 5.07 7.65
C PRO A 33 10.05 4.61 7.73
N LEU A 34 10.97 5.49 8.17
CA LEU A 34 12.33 5.08 8.49
C LEU A 34 12.29 4.34 9.84
N LEU A 35 12.64 3.05 9.81
CA LEU A 35 12.53 2.14 10.95
C LEU A 35 13.77 2.13 11.87
N ASP A 36 14.68 3.08 11.67
CA ASP A 36 15.94 3.24 12.41
C ASP A 36 15.91 4.40 13.42
N GLN A 37 14.80 5.13 13.51
CA GLN A 37 14.69 6.35 14.33
C GLN A 37 14.36 6.11 15.81
N ALA A 38 13.98 4.90 16.21
CA ALA A 38 13.44 4.62 17.54
C ALA A 38 13.70 3.18 18.00
N GLU A 39 13.55 2.93 19.30
CA GLU A 39 13.71 1.60 19.91
C GLU A 39 12.52 0.67 19.63
N ALA A 40 11.32 1.22 19.43
CA ALA A 40 10.13 0.50 19.01
C ALA A 40 9.16 1.40 18.22
N PHE A 41 8.11 0.79 17.67
CA PHE A 41 7.06 1.48 16.94
C PHE A 41 5.70 0.95 17.36
N SER A 42 4.71 1.83 17.57
CA SER A 42 3.31 1.45 17.79
C SER A 42 2.51 1.64 16.50
N TRP A 43 1.50 0.79 16.29
CA TRP A 43 0.60 0.88 15.15
C TRP A 43 -0.58 1.79 15.47
N ASP A 44 -0.74 2.88 14.72
CA ASP A 44 -1.95 3.69 14.71
C ASP A 44 -2.84 3.28 13.54
N ALA A 45 -3.94 2.59 13.86
CA ALA A 45 -4.89 2.10 12.86
C ALA A 45 -5.68 3.22 12.18
N SER A 46 -5.83 4.39 12.81
CA SER A 46 -6.62 5.50 12.27
C SER A 46 -5.88 6.23 11.16
N SER A 47 -4.57 6.46 11.33
CA SER A 47 -3.70 7.08 10.33
C SER A 47 -3.05 6.05 9.39
N VAL A 48 -3.11 4.76 9.75
CA VAL A 48 -2.47 3.64 9.04
C VAL A 48 -0.95 3.88 8.96
N GLN A 49 -0.35 4.19 10.11
CA GLN A 49 1.07 4.55 10.23
C GLN A 49 1.70 3.94 11.48
N LEU A 50 3.03 3.81 11.42
CA LEU A 50 3.87 3.48 12.58
C LEU A 50 4.30 4.76 13.28
N VAL A 51 4.03 4.85 14.58
CA VAL A 51 4.45 5.96 15.43
C VAL A 51 5.70 5.55 16.20
N PRO A 52 6.81 6.31 16.12
CA PRO A 52 8.04 5.96 16.80
C PRO A 52 7.90 6.10 18.32
N VAL A 53 8.43 5.11 19.06
CA VAL A 53 8.58 5.12 20.52
C VAL A 53 10.08 5.19 20.82
N PRO A 54 10.63 6.39 21.10
CA PRO A 54 12.09 6.58 21.16
C PRO A 54 12.79 5.75 22.23
N LYS A 55 12.11 5.45 23.34
CA LYS A 55 12.67 4.71 24.48
C LYS A 55 11.67 3.70 25.02
N VAL A 56 12.12 2.46 25.23
CA VAL A 56 11.31 1.37 25.79
C VAL A 56 11.93 0.86 27.08
N ALA A 57 11.12 0.75 28.13
CA ALA A 57 11.54 0.08 29.36
C ALA A 57 11.69 -1.43 29.09
N ARG A 58 12.85 -1.98 29.42
CA ARG A 58 13.14 -3.43 29.34
C ARG A 58 13.01 -4.05 30.72
N VAL A 59 12.59 -5.30 30.77
CA VAL A 59 12.63 -6.14 31.97
C VAL A 59 13.67 -7.21 31.69
N ASP A 60 14.71 -7.25 32.53
CA ASP A 60 15.76 -8.27 32.47
C ASP A 60 15.37 -9.53 33.25
#